data_AF-A0A6B3GQJ0-F1
#
_entry.id   AF-A0A6B3GQJ0-F1
#
_cell.length_a   1.000
_cell.length_b   1.000
_cell.length_c   1.000
_cell.angle_alpha   90.00
_cell.angle_beta   90.00
_cell.angle_gamma   90.00
#
_symmetry.space_group_name_H-M   'P 1'
#
loop_
_entity.id
_entity.type
_entity.pdbx_description
1 polymer ?
#
loop_
_entity_poly.entity_id
_entity_poly.type
_entity_poly.pdbx_seq_one_letter_code
_entity_poly.pdbx_strand_id
1 'polypeptide(L)'
;GRALGYTMVLPEEDKYSTTRNEMLDQLAYMLGGRAAEELVFHDPTTGAANDIEKATATARAMVTQYGMTERLGAIKFGGDNSEPFLGREMGHQRDYSEEVAALVDEEVKKLI
;
A
#
# COMPACT_ATOMS: atom_id res chain seq x y z
N GLY A 1 46.68 -21.48 -13.41
CA GLY A 1 45.67 -22.55 -13.57
C GLY A 1 44.71 -22.50 -12.41
N ARG A 2 43.45 -22.84 -12.69
CA ARG A 2 42.25 -22.95 -11.83
C ARG A 2 41.34 -21.72 -11.79
N ALA A 3 40.22 -21.95 -12.47
CA ALA A 3 38.96 -21.22 -12.47
C ALA A 3 38.32 -21.15 -11.07
N LEU A 4 37.28 -20.31 -10.96
CA LEU A 4 36.00 -20.49 -10.26
C LEU A 4 35.41 -19.07 -10.24
N GLY A 5 34.58 -18.64 -11.21
CA GLY A 5 33.31 -19.27 -11.51
C GLY A 5 32.37 -19.06 -10.33
N TYR A 6 31.90 -17.82 -10.14
CA TYR A 6 30.74 -17.55 -9.28
C TYR A 6 29.70 -16.86 -10.14
N THR A 7 29.01 -17.65 -10.96
CA THR A 7 27.70 -17.28 -11.46
C THR A 7 26.82 -17.21 -10.23
N MET A 8 26.53 -16.00 -9.77
CA MET A 8 25.55 -15.79 -8.72
C MET A 8 24.24 -16.35 -9.25
N VAL A 9 23.80 -17.48 -8.68
CA VAL A 9 22.49 -18.03 -8.98
C VAL A 9 21.51 -17.00 -8.45
N LEU A 10 20.86 -16.27 -9.36
CA LEU A 10 19.71 -15.42 -9.01
C LEU A 10 18.72 -16.34 -8.29
N PRO A 11 18.37 -16.05 -7.02
CA PRO A 11 17.34 -16.80 -6.34
C PRO A 11 16.06 -16.75 -7.18
N GLU A 12 15.39 -17.89 -7.34
CA GLU A 12 14.07 -18.01 -7.96
C GLU A 12 12.97 -17.35 -7.09
N GLU A 13 13.15 -16.08 -6.71
CA GLU A 13 12.23 -15.30 -5.86
C GLU A 13 11.79 -13.99 -6.52
N ASP A 14 11.72 -13.94 -7.85
CA ASP A 14 11.15 -12.79 -8.57
C ASP A 14 9.62 -12.90 -8.67
N LYS A 15 8.95 -13.27 -7.55
CA LYS A 15 7.48 -13.40 -7.45
C LYS A 15 6.83 -12.36 -6.52
N TYR A 16 7.58 -11.42 -5.98
CA TYR A 16 7.08 -10.44 -5.01
C TYR A 16 7.04 -8.99 -5.51
N SER A 17 7.38 -8.75 -6.77
CA SER A 17 7.26 -7.42 -7.38
C SER A 17 5.87 -7.25 -7.96
N THR A 18 4.97 -6.57 -7.23
CA THR A 18 3.67 -6.14 -7.78
C THR A 18 3.81 -4.77 -8.41
N THR A 19 3.37 -4.63 -9.65
CA THR A 19 3.39 -3.36 -10.37
C THR A 19 2.30 -2.41 -9.88
N ARG A 20 2.48 -1.10 -10.12
CA ARG A 20 1.45 -0.09 -9.80
C ARG A 20 0.10 -0.43 -10.43
N ASN A 21 0.10 -0.91 -11.68
CA ASN A 21 -1.13 -1.24 -12.40
C ASN A 21 -1.84 -2.45 -11.78
N GLU A 22 -1.10 -3.49 -11.38
CA GLU A 22 -1.71 -4.63 -10.69
C GLU A 22 -2.33 -4.24 -9.35
N MET A 23 -1.70 -3.32 -8.60
CA MET A 23 -2.29 -2.80 -7.37
C MET A 23 -3.54 -1.94 -7.64
N LEU A 24 -3.56 -1.16 -8.73
CA LEU A 24 -4.77 -0.44 -9.15
C LEU A 24 -5.90 -1.40 -9.55
N ASP A 25 -5.58 -2.49 -10.25
CA ASP A 25 -6.55 -3.52 -10.61
C ASP A 25 -7.12 -4.21 -9.37
N GLN A 26 -6.28 -4.44 -8.35
CA GLN A 26 -6.73 -4.95 -7.04
C GLN A 26 -7.66 -3.96 -6.34
N LEU A 27 -7.35 -2.66 -6.35
CA LEU A 27 -8.24 -1.62 -5.81
C LEU A 27 -9.59 -1.63 -6.54
N ALA A 28 -9.57 -1.68 -7.87
CA ALA A 28 -10.79 -1.74 -8.68
C ALA A 28 -11.63 -2.99 -8.36
N TYR A 29 -10.99 -4.15 -8.17
CA TYR A 29 -11.67 -5.38 -7.78
C TYR A 29 -12.35 -5.26 -6.40
N MET A 30 -11.64 -4.74 -5.39
CA MET A 30 -12.18 -4.57 -4.03
C MET A 30 -13.33 -3.56 -4.00
N LEU A 31 -13.19 -2.43 -4.71
CA LEU A 31 -14.20 -1.37 -4.71
C LEU A 31 -15.37 -1.66 -5.65
N GLY A 32 -15.21 -2.60 -6.59
CA GLY A 32 -16.25 -2.99 -7.55
C GLY A 32 -17.52 -3.52 -6.88
N GLY A 33 -17.38 -4.27 -5.77
CA GLY A 33 -18.53 -4.75 -5.00
C GLY A 33 -19.37 -3.60 -4.43
N ARG A 34 -18.71 -2.62 -3.78
CA ARG A 34 -19.36 -1.42 -3.25
C ARG A 34 -20.04 -0.59 -4.35
N ALA A 35 -19.36 -0.42 -5.48
CA ALA A 35 -19.91 0.32 -6.63
C ALA A 35 -21.11 -0.39 -7.25
N ALA A 36 -21.06 -1.73 -7.38
CA ALA A 36 -22.19 -2.52 -7.87
C ALA A 36 -23.40 -2.42 -6.94
N GLU A 37 -23.19 -2.46 -5.62
CA GLU A 37 -24.27 -2.28 -4.65
C GLU A 37 -24.92 -0.89 -4.77
N GLU A 38 -24.13 0.16 -4.92
CA GLU A 38 -24.65 1.52 -5.08
C GLU A 38 -25.45 1.68 -6.38
N LEU A 39 -24.99 1.05 -7.47
CA LEU A 39 -25.68 1.08 -8.75
C LEU A 39 -27.00 0.31 -8.74
N VAL A 40 -27.08 -0.81 -8.01
CA VAL A 40 -28.24 -1.72 -8.03
C VAL A 40 -29.23 -1.44 -6.91
N PHE A 41 -28.75 -1.22 -5.70
CA PHE A 41 -29.59 -1.10 -4.50
C PHE A 41 -29.81 0.34 -4.08
N HIS A 42 -29.05 1.31 -4.63
CA HIS A 42 -29.10 2.75 -4.32
C HIS A 42 -28.90 3.12 -2.84
N ASP A 43 -28.72 2.14 -1.96
CA ASP A 43 -28.43 2.29 -0.55
C ASP A 43 -27.11 1.58 -0.20
N PRO A 44 -26.14 2.31 0.38
CA PRO A 44 -24.90 1.71 0.87
C PRO A 44 -25.18 0.65 1.93
N THR A 45 -24.56 -0.51 1.80
CA THR A 45 -24.59 -1.54 2.86
C THR A 45 -23.31 -1.51 3.70
N THR A 46 -23.38 -2.05 4.90
CA THR A 46 -22.19 -2.32 5.73
C THR A 46 -21.41 -3.54 5.25
N GLY A 47 -21.90 -4.27 4.23
CA GLY A 47 -21.27 -5.49 3.71
C GLY A 47 -19.91 -5.23 3.06
N ALA A 48 -19.73 -4.06 2.45
CA ALA A 48 -18.49 -3.66 1.79
C ALA A 48 -17.41 -3.11 2.75
N ALA A 49 -17.65 -3.08 4.07
CA ALA A 49 -16.72 -2.49 5.04
C ALA A 49 -15.31 -3.12 4.98
N ASN A 50 -15.25 -4.44 4.86
CA ASN A 50 -13.98 -5.18 4.75
C ASN A 50 -13.23 -4.86 3.45
N ASP A 51 -13.94 -4.66 2.35
CA ASP A 51 -13.31 -4.33 1.06
C ASP A 51 -12.79 -2.89 1.06
N ILE A 52 -13.52 -1.96 1.68
CA ILE A 52 -13.07 -0.58 1.90
C ILE A 52 -11.82 -0.53 2.78
N GLU A 53 -11.80 -1.30 3.86
CA GLU A 53 -10.64 -1.37 4.76
C GLU A 53 -9.40 -1.87 4.02
N LYS A 54 -9.52 -2.97 3.27
CA LYS A 54 -8.42 -3.53 2.48
C LYS A 54 -7.99 -2.58 1.36
N ALA A 55 -8.93 -1.98 0.64
CA ALA A 55 -8.61 -1.01 -0.41
C ALA A 55 -7.86 0.20 0.16
N THR A 56 -8.31 0.73 1.31
CA THR A 56 -7.65 1.84 2.00
C THR A 56 -6.23 1.47 2.44
N ALA A 57 -6.03 0.27 2.99
CA ALA A 57 -4.72 -0.21 3.38
C ALA A 57 -3.77 -0.36 2.17
N THR A 58 -4.25 -0.95 1.07
CA THR A 58 -3.49 -1.10 -0.17
C THR A 58 -3.12 0.25 -0.77
N ALA A 59 -4.09 1.17 -0.89
CA ALA A 59 -3.85 2.51 -1.41
C ALA A 59 -2.85 3.28 -0.54
N ARG A 60 -2.97 3.18 0.79
CA ARG A 60 -1.99 3.77 1.71
C ARG A 60 -0.60 3.17 1.52
N ALA A 61 -0.47 1.86 1.35
CA ALA A 61 0.81 1.22 1.05
C ALA A 61 1.41 1.65 -0.30
N MET A 62 0.59 1.79 -1.35
CA MET A 62 1.02 2.35 -2.65
C MET A 62 1.67 3.72 -2.48
N VAL A 63 1.07 4.58 -1.65
CA VAL A 63 1.56 5.94 -1.41
C VAL A 63 2.76 5.95 -0.47
N THR A 64 2.66 5.30 0.69
CA THR A 64 3.64 5.45 1.76
C THR A 64 4.76 4.42 1.75
N GLN A 65 4.52 3.19 1.31
CA GLN A 65 5.54 2.13 1.36
C GLN A 65 6.26 1.98 0.03
N TYR A 66 5.52 2.07 -1.08
CA TYR A 66 6.04 1.82 -2.42
C TYR A 66 6.34 3.09 -3.22
N GLY A 67 5.93 4.27 -2.73
CA GLY A 67 6.20 5.56 -3.40
C GLY A 67 5.62 5.63 -4.81
N MET A 68 4.46 4.99 -5.05
CA MET A 68 3.81 4.88 -6.37
C MET A 68 2.99 6.14 -6.73
N THR A 69 3.47 7.32 -6.32
CA THR A 69 2.86 8.62 -6.63
C THR A 69 3.89 9.57 -7.19
N GLU A 70 3.50 10.38 -8.19
CA GLU A 70 4.40 11.35 -8.79
C GLU A 70 4.70 12.53 -7.85
N ARG A 71 3.72 12.91 -7.02
CA ARG A 71 3.79 14.11 -6.17
C ARG A 71 4.69 13.95 -4.95
N LEU A 72 4.68 12.77 -4.32
CA LEU A 72 5.55 12.45 -3.18
C LEU A 72 6.84 11.75 -3.61
N GLY A 73 6.86 11.18 -4.82
CA GLY A 73 7.99 10.46 -5.38
C GLY A 73 8.23 9.09 -4.73
N ALA A 74 9.35 8.48 -5.09
CA ALA A 74 9.77 7.15 -4.62
C ALA A 74 10.39 7.22 -3.21
N ILE A 75 9.61 7.71 -2.23
CA ILE A 75 10.03 7.86 -0.83
C ILE A 75 9.14 6.97 0.05
N LYS A 76 9.77 6.25 0.99
CA LYS A 76 9.05 5.50 2.02
C LYS A 76 8.71 6.42 3.19
N PHE A 77 7.42 6.56 3.47
CA PHE A 77 6.86 7.33 4.58
C PHE A 77 6.40 6.40 5.71
N GLY A 78 6.96 6.59 6.90
CA GLY A 78 6.66 5.78 8.08
C GLY A 78 7.50 4.51 8.15
N GLY A 79 8.23 4.36 9.26
CA GLY A 79 8.87 3.11 9.64
C GLY A 79 7.85 2.14 10.23
N ASP A 80 7.84 0.91 9.70
CA ASP A 80 7.31 -0.25 10.43
C ASP A 80 8.28 -0.49 11.59
N ASN A 81 8.08 0.21 12.71
CA ASN A 81 8.75 -0.12 13.97
C ASN A 81 8.08 -1.37 14.55
N SER A 82 8.15 -2.47 13.80
CA SER A 82 7.82 -3.81 14.26
C SER A 82 9.00 -4.35 15.08
N GLU A 83 9.33 -3.70 16.18
CA GLU A 83 10.09 -4.31 17.28
C GLU A 83 9.06 -4.70 18.36
N PRO A 84 8.57 -5.96 18.38
CA PRO A 84 7.47 -6.34 19.27
C PRO A 84 7.88 -6.46 20.75
N PHE A 85 9.12 -6.10 21.12
CA PHE A 85 9.74 -6.56 22.38
C PHE A 85 10.13 -5.45 23.37
N LEU A 86 9.98 -4.16 23.04
CA LEU A 86 10.23 -3.07 24.00
C LEU A 86 8.90 -2.42 24.37
N GLY A 87 8.44 -2.78 25.57
CA GLY A 87 7.10 -2.53 26.07
C GLY A 87 6.65 -1.07 26.02
N ARG A 88 5.35 -0.92 25.77
CA ARG A 88 4.46 0.20 26.08
C ARG A 88 4.90 1.61 25.67
N GLU A 89 4.02 2.23 24.89
CA GLU A 89 3.87 3.68 24.72
C GLU A 89 5.01 4.38 23.96
N MET A 90 5.14 4.07 22.67
CA MET A 90 5.58 5.08 21.72
C MET A 90 4.48 5.24 20.68
N GLY A 91 3.82 6.41 20.72
CA GLY A 91 2.82 6.79 19.72
C GLY A 91 3.39 6.58 18.32
N HIS A 92 2.51 6.27 17.37
CA HIS A 92 2.81 6.23 15.95
C HIS A 92 3.36 7.60 15.51
N GLN A 93 4.65 7.84 15.73
CA GLN A 93 5.31 9.05 15.32
C GLN A 93 5.50 8.92 13.82
N ARG A 94 4.64 9.60 13.07
CA ARG A 94 4.79 9.75 11.64
C ARG A 94 6.15 10.42 11.42
N ASP A 95 7.06 9.77 10.70
CA ASP A 95 8.39 10.32 10.36
C ASP A 95 8.31 11.46 9.32
N TYR A 96 7.15 12.10 9.19
CA TYR A 96 6.84 13.09 8.17
C TYR A 96 5.93 14.18 8.73
N SER A 97 6.03 15.39 8.16
CA SER A 97 5.26 16.56 8.60
C SER A 97 3.76 16.38 8.40
N GLU A 98 2.96 17.19 9.12
CA GLU A 98 1.50 17.29 8.90
C GLU A 98 1.15 17.63 7.45
N GLU A 99 1.97 18.46 6.80
CA GLU A 99 1.83 18.77 5.37
C GLU A 99 1.96 17.51 4.53
N VAL A 100 3.00 16.69 4.75
CA VAL A 100 3.16 15.42 4.04
C VAL A 100 2.05 14.43 4.37
N ALA A 101 1.54 14.43 5.61
CA ALA A 101 0.41 13.60 5.98
C ALA A 101 -0.85 13.96 5.18
N ALA A 102 -1.14 15.27 5.05
CA ALA A 102 -2.24 15.75 4.23
C ALA A 102 -2.05 15.37 2.76
N LEU A 103 -0.82 15.46 2.24
CA LEU A 103 -0.49 15.02 0.88
C LEU A 103 -0.74 13.52 0.68
N VAL A 104 -0.32 12.69 1.64
CA VAL A 104 -0.58 11.24 1.61
C VAL A 104 -2.08 10.97 1.57
N ASP A 105 -2.85 11.61 2.44
CA ASP A 105 -4.30 11.42 2.50
C ASP A 105 -4.98 11.88 1.20
N GLU A 106 -4.51 12.97 0.59
CA GLU A 106 -4.95 13.43 -0.73
C GLU A 106 -4.66 12.41 -1.84
N GLU A 107 -3.46 11.82 -1.87
CA GLU A 107 -3.09 10.82 -2.88
C GLU A 107 -3.85 9.50 -2.66
N VAL A 108 -4.06 9.06 -1.42
CA VAL A 108 -4.90 7.88 -1.12
C VAL A 108 -6.32 8.10 -1.61
N LYS A 109 -6.89 9.28 -1.35
CA LYS A 109 -8.24 9.65 -1.82
C LYS A 109 -8.35 9.73 -3.35
N LYS A 110 -7.25 9.94 -4.09
CA LYS A 110 -7.28 9.89 -5.56
C LYS A 110 -7.30 8.47 -6.12
N LEU A 111 -6.88 7.49 -5.33
CA LEU A 111 -6.81 6.09 -5.74
C LEU A 111 -8.14 5.34 -5.52
N ILE A 112 -9.05 5.88 -4.69
CA ILE A 112 -10.29 5.25 -4.23
C ILE A 112 -11.48 6.15 -4.52
#